data_AF-A0A370DBW3-F1
#
_entry.id   AF-A0A370DBW3-F1
#
_cell.length_a   1.000
_cell.length_b   1.000
_cell.length_c   1.000
_cell.angle_alpha   90.00
_cell.angle_beta   90.00
_cell.angle_gamma   90.00
#
_symmetry.space_group_name_H-M   'P 1'
#
loop_
_entity.id
_entity.type
_entity.pdbx_description
1 polymer ?
#
loop_
_entity_poly.entity_id
_entity_poly.type
_entity_poly.pdbx_seq_one_letter_code
_entity_poly.pdbx_strand_id
1 'polypeptide(L)'
;MLKKIIVLVIVLVTALFATYLTGVYQNNRDVPYPQKAQMQQQLEMSIQWLVENQAEILTQTNPMLWWMLHEVQGISQDERIANLLEKYHQKNKRIKTSPWGPLFDGQKHPRLGAYAVQGLPYYNQHFIYALNCAADLEDELPIVAEQNTAGFCHQSAYFYRPACITHQLMGINFLFTRQCGLLSDIDEVSQLLQLDIVGQLTWDIRVVDVYLQRVLMLLITGAEASVKPIWIQQVLDHQLPDGGWGDFVSLLGSDTGRSLGFSSKIVSLGSEKSSFHATAQGVYILTYLLSDRS
;
A
#
# COMPACT_ATOMS: atom_id res chain seq x y z
N MET A 1 -4.19 -44.72 -21.27
CA MET A 1 -4.01 -43.87 -20.07
C MET A 1 -3.55 -42.46 -20.44
N LEU A 2 -2.53 -42.29 -21.28
CA LEU A 2 -2.01 -40.98 -21.72
C LEU A 2 -3.09 -40.00 -22.23
N LYS A 3 -4.00 -40.43 -23.11
CA LYS A 3 -5.10 -39.58 -23.62
C LYS A 3 -5.98 -39.00 -22.50
N LYS A 4 -6.28 -39.78 -21.44
CA LYS A 4 -7.10 -39.32 -20.31
C LYS A 4 -6.36 -38.27 -19.47
N ILE A 5 -5.05 -38.48 -19.26
CA ILE A 5 -4.19 -37.52 -18.54
C ILE A 5 -4.12 -36.19 -19.30
N ILE A 6 -3.91 -36.24 -20.63
CA ILE A 6 -3.88 -35.04 -21.47
C ILE A 6 -5.20 -34.28 -21.41
N VAL A 7 -6.34 -34.97 -21.54
CA VAL A 7 -7.67 -34.35 -21.42
C VAL A 7 -7.85 -33.70 -20.05
N LEU A 8 -7.46 -34.37 -18.96
CA LEU A 8 -7.54 -33.80 -17.62
C LEU A 8 -6.69 -32.53 -17.47
N VAL A 9 -5.45 -32.53 -17.97
CA VAL A 9 -4.57 -31.35 -17.94
C VAL A 9 -5.19 -30.20 -18.74
N ILE A 10 -5.71 -30.47 -19.94
CA ILE A 10 -6.37 -29.45 -20.75
C ILE A 10 -7.59 -28.86 -20.03
N VAL A 11 -8.42 -29.69 -19.40
CA VAL A 11 -9.59 -29.24 -18.63
C VAL A 11 -9.15 -28.36 -17.45
N LEU A 12 -8.13 -28.76 -16.69
CA LEU A 12 -7.64 -27.97 -15.55
C LEU A 12 -7.04 -26.63 -15.98
N VAL A 13 -6.22 -26.60 -17.03
CA VAL A 13 -5.65 -25.36 -17.57
C VAL A 13 -6.74 -24.43 -18.09
N THR A 14 -7.72 -24.98 -18.81
CA THR A 14 -8.87 -24.20 -19.33
C THR A 14 -9.69 -23.63 -18.19
N ALA A 15 -9.96 -24.40 -17.13
CA ALA A 15 -10.69 -23.94 -15.97
C ALA A 15 -9.93 -22.82 -15.23
N LEU A 16 -8.63 -22.98 -14.99
CA LEU A 16 -7.80 -21.94 -14.36
C LEU A 16 -7.76 -20.65 -15.19
N PHE A 17 -7.61 -20.78 -16.51
CA PHE A 17 -7.61 -19.64 -17.42
C PHE A 17 -8.97 -18.93 -17.42
N ALA A 18 -10.08 -19.66 -17.48
CA ALA A 18 -11.42 -19.09 -17.41
C ALA A 18 -11.70 -18.39 -16.07
N THR A 19 -11.27 -18.98 -14.95
CA THR A 19 -11.36 -18.37 -13.61
C THR A 19 -10.56 -17.07 -13.55
N TYR A 20 -9.32 -17.08 -14.06
CA TYR A 20 -8.50 -15.87 -14.12
C TYR A 20 -9.14 -14.78 -14.97
N LEU A 21 -9.60 -15.10 -16.18
CA LEU A 21 -10.29 -14.13 -17.05
C LEU A 21 -11.57 -13.57 -16.40
N THR A 22 -12.32 -14.41 -15.68
CA THR A 22 -13.49 -13.97 -14.92
C THR A 22 -13.08 -13.00 -13.82
N GLY A 23 -12.00 -13.29 -13.09
CA GLY A 23 -11.45 -12.38 -12.08
C GLY A 23 -10.99 -11.06 -12.69
N VAL A 24 -10.30 -11.08 -13.84
CA VAL A 24 -9.88 -9.87 -14.55
C VAL A 24 -11.10 -9.04 -14.96
N TYR A 25 -12.15 -9.68 -15.50
CA TYR A 25 -13.40 -9.01 -15.81
C TYR A 25 -14.06 -8.40 -14.57
N GLN A 26 -14.20 -9.17 -13.48
CA GLN A 26 -14.81 -8.69 -12.23
C GLN A 26 -14.03 -7.52 -11.60
N ASN A 27 -12.71 -7.50 -11.75
CA ASN A 27 -11.83 -6.46 -11.25
C ASN A 27 -11.76 -5.21 -12.17
N ASN A 28 -12.34 -5.27 -13.37
CA ASN A 28 -12.28 -4.16 -14.35
C ASN A 28 -13.65 -3.75 -14.92
N ARG A 29 -14.74 -4.37 -14.48
CA ARG A 29 -16.10 -4.03 -14.93
C ARG A 29 -16.50 -2.62 -14.50
N ASP A 30 -17.38 -2.02 -15.29
CA ASP A 30 -17.99 -0.74 -14.95
C ASP A 30 -19.03 -0.93 -13.84
N VAL A 31 -18.87 -0.17 -12.75
CA VAL A 31 -19.83 -0.09 -11.65
C VAL A 31 -20.04 1.36 -11.26
N PRO A 32 -21.20 1.71 -10.67
CA PRO A 32 -21.38 3.03 -10.08
C PRO A 32 -20.33 3.31 -9.01
N TYR A 33 -20.00 4.58 -8.82
CA TYR A 33 -19.15 5.01 -7.71
C TYR A 33 -19.78 4.61 -6.36
N PRO A 34 -19.00 4.11 -5.38
CA PRO A 34 -19.55 3.70 -4.09
C PRO A 34 -20.28 4.82 -3.37
N GLN A 35 -21.33 4.46 -2.63
CA GLN A 35 -22.13 5.45 -1.92
C GLN A 35 -21.36 6.06 -0.75
N LYS A 36 -21.45 7.38 -0.57
CA LYS A 36 -20.81 8.10 0.55
C LYS A 36 -21.16 7.49 1.91
N ALA A 37 -22.41 7.13 2.13
CA ALA A 37 -22.86 6.51 3.39
C ALA A 37 -22.19 5.16 3.67
N GLN A 38 -21.96 4.34 2.65
CA GLN A 38 -21.24 3.07 2.79
C GLN A 38 -19.78 3.31 3.19
N MET A 39 -19.10 4.23 2.50
CA MET A 39 -17.71 4.59 2.83
C MET A 39 -17.59 5.15 4.25
N GLN A 40 -18.54 5.98 4.70
CA GLN A 40 -18.57 6.51 6.06
C GLN A 40 -18.75 5.40 7.10
N GLN A 41 -19.67 4.46 6.86
CA GLN A 41 -19.87 3.33 7.76
C GLN A 41 -18.62 2.45 7.86
N GLN A 42 -17.98 2.15 6.74
CA GLN A 42 -16.77 1.33 6.75
C GLN A 42 -15.56 2.05 7.36
N LEU A 43 -15.43 3.36 7.15
CA LEU A 43 -14.43 4.17 7.84
C LEU A 43 -14.64 4.09 9.35
N GLU A 44 -15.87 4.28 9.83
CA GLU A 44 -16.20 4.17 11.26
C GLU A 44 -15.82 2.79 11.83
N MET A 45 -16.18 1.70 11.14
CA MET A 45 -15.79 0.34 11.54
C MET A 45 -14.27 0.17 11.62
N SER A 46 -13.52 0.73 10.66
CA SER A 46 -12.07 0.62 10.64
C SER A 46 -11.37 1.42 11.72
N ILE A 47 -11.88 2.61 12.06
CA ILE A 47 -11.37 3.39 13.20
C ILE A 47 -11.68 2.66 14.50
N GLN A 48 -12.87 2.08 14.63
CA GLN A 48 -13.23 1.26 15.79
C GLN A 48 -12.29 0.06 15.94
N TRP A 49 -11.97 -0.63 14.83
CA TRP A 49 -10.99 -1.72 14.84
C TRP A 49 -9.62 -1.27 15.34
N LEU A 50 -9.13 -0.09 14.92
CA LEU A 50 -7.85 0.47 15.42
C LEU A 50 -7.87 0.71 16.94
N VAL A 51 -9.00 1.18 17.48
CA VAL A 51 -9.16 1.43 18.93
C VAL A 51 -9.19 0.13 19.72
N GLU A 52 -9.94 -0.86 19.25
CA GLU A 52 -10.06 -2.16 19.90
C GLU A 52 -8.74 -2.94 19.89
N ASN A 53 -7.96 -2.79 18.82
CA ASN A 53 -6.68 -3.48 18.64
C ASN A 53 -5.45 -2.62 19.01
N GLN A 54 -5.65 -1.46 19.66
CA GLN A 54 -4.59 -0.49 19.93
C GLN A 54 -3.39 -1.09 20.70
N ALA A 55 -3.62 -2.06 21.58
CA ALA A 55 -2.57 -2.67 22.38
C ALA A 55 -1.56 -3.45 21.51
N GLU A 56 -2.05 -4.22 20.53
CA GLU A 56 -1.23 -4.92 19.55
C GLU A 56 -0.59 -3.92 18.58
N ILE A 57 -1.36 -2.95 18.08
CA ILE A 57 -0.90 -1.93 17.13
C ILE A 57 0.26 -1.11 17.71
N LEU A 58 0.19 -0.70 18.97
CA LEU A 58 1.26 0.07 19.63
C LEU A 58 2.58 -0.72 19.79
N THR A 59 2.59 -2.04 19.54
CA THR A 59 3.84 -2.81 19.45
C THR A 59 4.54 -2.68 18.10
N GLN A 60 3.84 -2.23 17.06
CA GLN A 60 4.37 -2.07 15.71
C GLN A 60 5.27 -0.83 15.64
N THR A 61 6.52 -1.02 15.22
CA THR A 61 7.54 0.03 15.21
C THR A 61 7.77 0.64 13.83
N ASN A 62 7.13 0.12 12.77
CA ASN A 62 7.29 0.62 11.40
C ASN A 62 6.70 2.04 11.24
N PRO A 63 7.53 3.08 11.07
CA PRO A 63 7.06 4.47 11.00
C PRO A 63 6.13 4.75 9.81
N MET A 64 6.27 4.00 8.71
CA MET A 64 5.45 4.20 7.51
C MET A 64 3.96 3.92 7.76
N LEU A 65 3.62 2.99 8.66
CA LEU A 65 2.23 2.68 8.98
C LEU A 65 1.61 3.78 9.85
N TRP A 66 2.41 4.31 10.76
CA TRP A 66 2.04 5.43 11.61
C TRP A 66 1.92 6.73 10.83
N TRP A 67 2.73 6.91 9.78
CA TRP A 67 2.61 8.03 8.85
C TRP A 67 1.24 8.06 8.18
N MET A 68 0.69 6.92 7.75
CA MET A 68 -0.65 6.89 7.14
C MET A 68 -1.71 7.42 8.11
N LEU A 69 -1.64 7.05 9.40
CA LEU A 69 -2.55 7.60 10.41
C LEU A 69 -2.28 9.10 10.69
N HIS A 70 -1.03 9.54 10.61
CA HIS A 70 -0.67 10.95 10.74
C HIS A 70 -1.26 11.79 9.60
N GLU A 71 -1.20 11.32 8.36
CA GLU A 71 -1.87 11.96 7.23
C GLU A 71 -3.40 11.97 7.39
N VAL A 72 -3.99 10.85 7.86
CA VAL A 72 -5.42 10.76 8.20
C VAL A 72 -5.83 11.82 9.23
N GLN A 73 -4.99 12.07 10.24
CA GLN A 73 -5.23 13.12 11.24
C GLN A 73 -5.12 14.54 10.65
N GLY A 74 -4.35 14.71 9.57
CA GLY A 74 -4.28 15.97 8.83
C GLY A 74 -5.52 16.26 8.00
N ILE A 75 -6.30 15.22 7.66
CA ILE A 75 -7.50 15.31 6.82
C ILE A 75 -8.78 15.27 7.68
N SER A 76 -8.84 14.34 8.64
CA SER A 76 -9.95 14.16 9.58
C SER A 76 -9.57 14.62 10.99
N GLN A 77 -10.56 15.10 11.76
CA GLN A 77 -10.38 15.52 13.14
C GLN A 77 -10.86 14.44 14.13
N ASP A 78 -10.69 13.16 13.80
CA ASP A 78 -11.13 12.06 14.68
C ASP A 78 -10.23 11.94 15.91
N GLU A 79 -10.78 12.23 17.09
CA GLU A 79 -10.05 12.22 18.36
C GLU A 79 -9.45 10.84 18.71
N ARG A 80 -10.02 9.75 18.20
CA ARG A 80 -9.52 8.39 18.47
C ARG A 80 -8.19 8.15 17.75
N ILE A 81 -8.06 8.62 16.51
CA ILE A 81 -6.80 8.59 15.75
C ILE A 81 -5.76 9.49 16.42
N ALA A 82 -6.14 10.70 16.82
CA ALA A 82 -5.27 11.63 17.52
C ALA A 82 -4.67 11.02 18.80
N ASN A 83 -5.52 10.39 19.63
CA ASN A 83 -5.11 9.73 20.86
C ASN A 83 -4.16 8.53 20.58
N LEU A 84 -4.44 7.74 19.54
CA LEU A 84 -3.59 6.63 19.15
C LEU A 84 -2.20 7.10 18.70
N LEU A 85 -2.13 8.17 17.91
CA LEU A 85 -0.87 8.81 17.50
C LEU A 85 -0.11 9.41 18.69
N GLU A 86 -0.80 10.04 19.64
CA GLU A 86 -0.18 10.56 20.85
C GLU A 86 0.53 9.45 21.62
N LYS A 87 -0.16 8.31 21.86
CA LYS A 87 0.43 7.13 22.52
C LYS A 87 1.64 6.60 21.76
N TYR A 88 1.58 6.55 20.43
CA TYR A 88 2.73 6.16 19.60
C TYR A 88 3.92 7.09 19.80
N HIS A 89 3.73 8.41 19.78
CA HIS A 89 4.79 9.40 20.01
C HIS A 89 5.35 9.35 21.43
N GLN A 90 4.50 9.14 22.45
CA GLN A 90 4.95 8.96 23.83
C GLN A 90 5.86 7.75 24.00
N LYS A 91 5.57 6.65 23.28
CA LYS A 91 6.41 5.44 23.25
C LYS A 91 7.68 5.63 22.41
N ASN A 92 7.59 6.37 21.30
CA ASN A 92 8.66 6.56 20.32
C ASN A 92 9.20 8.00 20.36
N LYS A 93 9.61 8.48 21.53
CA LYS A 93 10.00 9.90 21.76
C LYS A 93 11.09 10.43 20.81
N ARG A 94 11.92 9.54 20.27
CA ARG A 94 13.01 9.89 19.35
C ARG A 94 12.62 9.90 17.88
N ILE A 95 11.38 9.54 17.53
CA ILE A 95 10.97 9.40 16.12
C ILE A 95 11.15 10.71 15.36
N LYS A 96 10.79 11.85 15.96
CA LYS A 96 10.90 13.19 15.36
C LYS A 96 12.35 13.67 15.11
N THR A 97 13.33 13.07 15.79
CA THR A 97 14.76 13.35 15.62
C THR A 97 15.51 12.22 14.90
N SER A 98 14.78 11.21 14.41
CA SER A 98 15.34 10.09 13.66
C SER A 98 15.33 10.40 12.16
N PRO A 99 15.95 9.56 11.31
CA PRO A 99 15.82 9.71 9.86
C PRO A 99 14.37 9.65 9.35
N TRP A 100 13.44 9.08 10.13
CA TRP A 100 12.01 9.04 9.84
C TRP A 100 11.25 10.27 10.36
N GLY A 101 11.92 11.18 11.07
CA GLY A 101 11.34 12.36 11.68
C GLY A 101 10.47 13.20 10.74
N PRO A 102 10.87 13.44 9.47
CA PRO A 102 10.07 14.22 8.54
C PRO A 102 8.65 13.68 8.30
N LEU A 103 8.38 12.38 8.52
CA LEU A 103 7.02 11.82 8.45
C LEU A 103 6.05 12.42 9.50
N PHE A 104 6.58 13.03 10.57
CA PHE A 104 5.82 13.52 11.72
C PHE A 104 6.22 14.96 12.10
N ASP A 105 6.39 15.80 11.08
CA ASP A 105 6.82 17.20 11.21
C ASP A 105 8.19 17.40 11.88
N GLY A 106 9.03 16.36 11.87
CA GLY A 106 10.42 16.44 12.31
C GLY A 106 11.30 17.21 11.32
N GLN A 107 12.49 17.58 11.78
CA GLN A 107 13.45 18.27 10.92
C GLN A 107 14.04 17.32 9.88
N LYS A 108 14.30 17.85 8.68
CA LYS A 108 15.07 17.14 7.65
C LYS A 108 16.54 17.11 8.03
N HIS A 109 17.20 16.02 7.68
CA HIS A 109 18.64 15.83 7.84
C HIS A 109 19.29 15.72 6.45
N PRO A 110 19.75 16.82 5.83
CA PRO A 110 20.29 16.81 4.46
C PRO A 110 21.61 16.03 4.33
N ARG A 111 22.16 15.54 5.44
CA ARG A 111 23.28 14.60 5.51
C ARG A 111 22.99 13.56 6.58
N LEU A 112 23.03 12.29 6.20
CA LEU A 112 22.75 11.13 7.06
C LEU A 112 23.90 10.10 7.05
N GLY A 113 24.58 9.95 5.90
CA GLY A 113 25.55 8.90 5.60
C GLY A 113 24.91 7.52 5.43
N ALA A 114 25.49 6.68 4.58
CA ALA A 114 24.98 5.33 4.27
C ALA A 114 24.77 4.45 5.52
N TYR A 115 25.56 4.66 6.57
CA TYR A 115 25.42 3.95 7.84
C TYR A 115 24.03 4.13 8.49
N ALA A 116 23.41 5.31 8.34
CA ALA A 116 22.11 5.61 8.93
C ALA A 116 20.96 4.76 8.37
N VAL A 117 21.14 4.19 7.16
CA VAL A 117 20.14 3.37 6.48
C VAL A 117 20.62 1.93 6.25
N GLN A 118 21.78 1.58 6.79
CA GLN A 118 22.38 0.26 6.62
C GLN A 118 21.48 -0.84 7.18
N GLY A 119 21.28 -1.90 6.40
CA GLY A 119 20.45 -3.05 6.79
C GLY A 119 18.95 -2.84 6.61
N LEU A 120 18.50 -1.64 6.21
CA LEU A 120 17.12 -1.42 5.80
C LEU A 120 16.86 -1.99 4.40
N PRO A 121 15.62 -2.41 4.09
CA PRO A 121 15.22 -2.71 2.72
C PRO A 121 15.49 -1.54 1.78
N TYR A 122 15.80 -1.83 0.51
CA TYR A 122 16.15 -0.82 -0.50
C TYR A 122 15.14 0.33 -0.60
N TYR A 123 13.84 0.03 -0.48
CA TYR A 123 12.78 1.04 -0.52
C TYR A 123 12.77 1.95 0.70
N ASN A 124 13.09 1.43 1.89
CA ASN A 124 13.21 2.26 3.10
C ASN A 124 14.44 3.18 3.02
N GLN A 125 15.51 2.75 2.37
CA GLN A 125 16.67 3.62 2.10
C GLN A 125 16.26 4.79 1.20
N HIS A 126 15.48 4.52 0.15
CA HIS A 126 14.93 5.55 -0.74
C HIS A 126 13.92 6.47 -0.04
N PHE A 127 13.05 5.95 0.83
CA PHE A 127 12.13 6.78 1.62
C PHE A 127 12.88 7.74 2.51
N ILE A 128 13.89 7.26 3.24
CA ILE A 128 14.68 8.12 4.14
C ILE A 128 15.44 9.18 3.33
N TYR A 129 16.02 8.82 2.19
CA TYR A 129 16.62 9.77 1.25
C TYR A 129 15.61 10.86 0.84
N ALA A 130 14.44 10.44 0.35
CA ALA A 130 13.40 11.31 -0.16
C ALA A 130 12.81 12.24 0.91
N LEU A 131 12.60 11.73 2.12
CA LEU A 131 12.07 12.49 3.25
C LEU A 131 13.02 13.60 3.70
N ASN A 132 14.33 13.36 3.61
CA ASN A 132 15.36 14.24 4.14
C ASN A 132 16.06 15.09 3.07
N CYS A 133 15.82 14.82 1.79
CA CYS A 133 16.59 15.38 0.67
C CYS A 133 18.11 15.14 0.86
N ALA A 134 18.48 13.94 1.32
CA ALA A 134 19.83 13.61 1.77
C ALA A 134 20.72 13.19 0.60
N ALA A 135 21.29 14.15 -0.14
CA ALA A 135 22.06 13.91 -1.36
C ALA A 135 23.26 12.95 -1.15
N ASP A 136 23.82 12.91 0.06
CA ASP A 136 24.90 11.99 0.41
C ASP A 136 24.47 10.51 0.34
N LEU A 137 23.19 10.19 0.59
CA LEU A 137 22.70 8.82 0.41
C LEU A 137 22.64 8.43 -1.06
N GLU A 138 22.33 9.36 -1.96
CA GLU A 138 22.32 9.12 -3.41
C GLU A 138 23.74 8.88 -3.93
N ASP A 139 24.71 9.68 -3.44
CA ASP A 139 26.13 9.55 -3.79
C ASP A 139 26.76 8.25 -3.26
N GLU A 140 26.43 7.85 -2.02
CA GLU A 140 27.05 6.69 -1.35
C GLU A 140 26.35 5.35 -1.67
N LEU A 141 25.08 5.37 -2.06
CA LEU A 141 24.26 4.17 -2.31
C LEU A 141 23.66 4.20 -3.71
N PRO A 142 24.27 3.52 -4.70
CA PRO A 142 23.76 3.48 -6.08
C PRO A 142 22.28 3.06 -6.18
N ILE A 143 21.85 2.18 -5.28
CA ILE A 143 20.45 1.70 -5.21
C ILE A 143 19.43 2.81 -4.92
N VAL A 144 19.83 3.89 -4.23
CA VAL A 144 18.97 5.05 -3.96
C VAL A 144 18.79 5.85 -5.25
N ALA A 145 19.89 6.12 -5.96
CA ALA A 145 19.87 6.84 -7.23
C ALA A 145 19.07 6.08 -8.30
N GLU A 146 19.23 4.75 -8.39
CA GLU A 146 18.50 3.93 -9.36
C GLU A 146 16.98 4.01 -9.18
N GLN A 147 16.51 4.09 -7.91
CA GLN A 147 15.09 4.23 -7.58
C GLN A 147 14.48 5.58 -7.99
N ASN A 148 15.30 6.57 -8.38
CA ASN A 148 14.82 7.82 -8.99
C ASN A 148 14.43 7.66 -10.47
N THR A 149 14.58 6.46 -11.06
CA THR A 149 14.27 6.19 -12.47
C THR A 149 13.10 5.21 -12.61
N ALA A 150 12.16 5.47 -13.52
CA ALA A 150 10.98 4.59 -13.71
C ALA A 150 11.34 3.13 -14.07
N GLY A 151 12.54 2.89 -14.63
CA GLY A 151 13.00 1.56 -15.02
C GLY A 151 13.49 0.66 -13.87
N PHE A 152 13.63 1.17 -12.65
CA PHE A 152 14.22 0.42 -11.52
C PHE A 152 13.56 -0.94 -11.27
N CYS A 153 12.23 -0.95 -11.12
CA CYS A 153 11.49 -2.18 -10.83
C CYS A 153 11.36 -3.13 -12.04
N HIS A 154 11.74 -2.69 -13.25
CA HIS A 154 11.78 -3.53 -14.45
C HIS A 154 13.07 -4.34 -14.57
N GLN A 155 14.06 -4.08 -13.71
CA GLN A 155 15.26 -4.89 -13.65
C GLN A 155 14.94 -6.31 -13.13
N SER A 156 15.72 -7.30 -13.57
CA SER A 156 15.53 -8.72 -13.24
C SER A 156 15.57 -9.01 -11.73
N ALA A 157 16.26 -8.18 -10.95
CA ALA A 157 16.35 -8.31 -9.49
C ALA A 157 15.06 -7.90 -8.74
N TYR A 158 14.17 -7.14 -9.38
CA TYR A 158 13.02 -6.49 -8.73
C TYR A 158 11.67 -6.80 -9.38
N PHE A 159 11.61 -7.23 -10.64
CA PHE A 159 10.33 -7.41 -11.37
C PHE A 159 9.33 -8.38 -10.69
N TYR A 160 9.81 -9.35 -9.90
CA TYR A 160 8.98 -10.32 -9.19
C TYR A 160 8.47 -9.80 -7.83
N ARG A 161 8.85 -8.59 -7.41
CA ARG A 161 8.45 -7.99 -6.13
C ARG A 161 7.13 -7.22 -6.30
N PRO A 162 6.00 -7.71 -5.77
CA PRO A 162 4.68 -7.17 -6.11
C PRO A 162 4.47 -5.69 -5.76
N ALA A 163 5.15 -5.20 -4.71
CA ALA A 163 5.03 -3.83 -4.21
C ALA A 163 6.17 -2.90 -4.69
N CYS A 164 7.07 -3.34 -5.58
CA CYS A 164 8.24 -2.54 -5.97
C CYS A 164 7.84 -1.17 -6.53
N ILE A 165 7.02 -1.16 -7.58
CA ILE A 165 6.56 0.08 -8.24
C ILE A 165 5.82 0.98 -7.24
N THR A 166 4.93 0.40 -6.42
CA THR A 166 4.18 1.13 -5.39
C THR A 166 5.08 1.79 -4.38
N HIS A 167 6.08 1.06 -3.85
CA HIS A 167 7.06 1.63 -2.94
C HIS A 167 7.88 2.70 -3.67
N GLN A 168 8.36 2.44 -4.88
CA GLN A 168 9.11 3.43 -5.64
C GLN A 168 8.32 4.74 -5.81
N LEU A 169 7.05 4.66 -6.21
CA LEU A 169 6.17 5.83 -6.35
C LEU A 169 5.98 6.56 -5.00
N MET A 170 5.93 5.84 -3.88
CA MET A 170 5.87 6.45 -2.55
C MET A 170 7.12 7.28 -2.24
N GLY A 171 8.31 6.77 -2.57
CA GLY A 171 9.56 7.52 -2.43
C GLY A 171 9.62 8.75 -3.36
N ILE A 172 9.19 8.59 -4.62
CA ILE A 172 9.06 9.71 -5.57
C ILE A 172 8.07 10.77 -5.06
N ASN A 173 6.93 10.35 -4.49
CA ASN A 173 5.98 11.27 -3.88
C ASN A 173 6.59 12.02 -2.69
N PHE A 174 7.44 11.39 -1.89
CA PHE A 174 8.17 12.08 -0.83
C PHE A 174 9.15 13.12 -1.39
N LEU A 175 9.89 12.82 -2.46
CA LEU A 175 10.74 13.81 -3.12
C LEU A 175 9.94 15.03 -3.59
N PHE A 176 8.79 14.78 -4.22
CA PHE A 176 7.90 15.82 -4.73
C PHE A 176 7.33 16.70 -3.60
N THR A 177 6.66 16.08 -2.62
CA THR A 177 6.02 16.78 -1.50
C THR A 177 7.02 17.49 -0.58
N ARG A 178 8.28 17.04 -0.54
CA ARG A 178 9.35 17.68 0.22
C ARG A 178 10.15 18.69 -0.59
N GLN A 179 9.85 18.86 -1.89
CA GLN A 179 10.56 19.79 -2.77
C GLN A 179 12.08 19.55 -2.77
N CYS A 180 12.48 18.27 -2.80
CA CYS A 180 13.89 17.87 -2.75
C CYS A 180 14.59 18.09 -4.08
N GLY A 181 14.93 19.35 -4.40
CA GLY A 181 15.64 19.71 -5.63
C GLY A 181 14.88 19.36 -6.91
N LEU A 182 15.32 19.93 -8.04
CA LEU A 182 14.74 19.62 -9.35
C LEU A 182 15.36 18.32 -9.87
N LEU A 183 14.80 17.16 -9.48
CA LEU A 183 14.78 16.05 -10.43
C LEU A 183 13.94 16.56 -11.61
N SER A 184 14.60 16.95 -12.70
CA SER A 184 13.96 17.62 -13.85
C SER A 184 12.76 16.82 -14.39
N ASP A 185 12.78 15.51 -14.15
CA ASP A 185 11.86 14.55 -14.75
C ASP A 185 10.99 13.85 -13.67
N ILE A 186 10.89 14.40 -12.45
CA ILE A 186 10.14 13.75 -11.36
C ILE A 186 8.67 13.51 -11.71
N ASP A 187 8.06 14.44 -12.44
CA ASP A 187 6.67 14.34 -12.89
C ASP A 187 6.52 13.20 -13.92
N GLU A 188 7.49 13.06 -14.83
CA GLU A 188 7.51 11.97 -15.82
C GLU A 188 7.68 10.61 -15.14
N VAL A 189 8.63 10.51 -14.19
CA VAL A 189 8.84 9.28 -13.42
C VAL A 189 7.58 8.91 -12.64
N SER A 190 6.93 9.89 -11.98
CA SER A 190 5.67 9.67 -11.26
C SER A 190 4.58 9.14 -12.19
N GLN A 191 4.38 9.76 -13.36
CA GLN A 191 3.38 9.34 -14.35
C GLN A 191 3.63 7.93 -14.87
N LEU A 192 4.88 7.58 -15.19
CA LEU A 192 5.22 6.22 -15.64
C LEU A 192 4.93 5.17 -14.56
N LEU A 193 5.30 5.44 -13.32
CA LEU A 193 5.00 4.54 -12.19
C LEU A 193 3.49 4.44 -11.92
N GLN A 194 2.74 5.52 -12.07
CA GLN A 194 1.28 5.51 -11.98
C GLN A 194 0.65 4.64 -13.07
N LEU A 195 1.13 4.72 -14.31
CA LEU A 195 0.70 3.87 -15.42
C LEU A 195 1.00 2.38 -15.14
N ASP A 196 2.18 2.08 -14.58
CA ASP A 196 2.53 0.73 -14.17
C ASP A 196 1.60 0.21 -13.06
N ILE A 197 1.26 1.04 -12.07
CA ILE A 197 0.27 0.68 -11.03
C ILE A 197 -1.10 0.42 -11.63
N VAL A 198 -1.57 1.24 -12.59
CA VAL A 198 -2.82 1.00 -13.33
C VAL A 198 -2.77 -0.35 -14.04
N GLY A 199 -1.65 -0.68 -14.69
CA GLY A 199 -1.44 -2.00 -15.28
C GLY A 199 -1.49 -3.12 -14.25
N GLN A 200 -0.83 -2.95 -13.10
CA GLN A 200 -0.86 -3.93 -12.01
C GLN A 200 -2.28 -4.12 -11.45
N LEU A 201 -3.02 -3.04 -11.17
CA LEU A 201 -4.41 -3.11 -10.72
C LEU A 201 -5.34 -3.70 -11.77
N THR A 202 -5.00 -3.61 -13.06
CA THR A 202 -5.80 -4.23 -14.13
C THR A 202 -5.64 -5.75 -14.14
N TRP A 203 -4.40 -6.26 -14.02
CA TRP A 203 -4.08 -7.68 -14.25
C TRP A 203 -3.88 -8.51 -12.98
N ASP A 204 -3.54 -7.88 -11.86
CA ASP A 204 -3.39 -8.52 -10.55
C ASP A 204 -4.70 -8.43 -9.77
N ILE A 205 -5.51 -9.47 -9.89
CA ILE A 205 -6.87 -9.54 -9.32
C ILE A 205 -6.90 -9.77 -7.80
N ARG A 206 -5.73 -9.83 -7.14
CA ARG A 206 -5.63 -10.16 -5.72
C ARG A 206 -5.88 -8.91 -4.87
N VAL A 207 -7.01 -8.86 -4.18
CA VAL A 207 -7.38 -7.76 -3.27
C VAL A 207 -6.78 -8.00 -1.88
N VAL A 208 -5.45 -8.07 -1.82
CA VAL A 208 -4.66 -8.17 -0.58
C VAL A 208 -3.98 -6.84 -0.30
N ASP A 209 -3.10 -6.77 0.70
CA ASP A 209 -2.41 -5.56 1.12
C ASP A 209 -1.85 -4.70 -0.03
N VAL A 210 -1.13 -5.30 -0.99
CA VAL A 210 -0.55 -4.56 -2.13
C VAL A 210 -1.60 -3.86 -3.00
N TYR A 211 -2.83 -4.37 -3.05
CA TYR A 211 -3.94 -3.76 -3.78
C TYR A 211 -4.33 -2.42 -3.16
N LEU A 212 -4.48 -2.40 -1.82
CA LEU A 212 -4.80 -1.18 -1.07
C LEU A 212 -3.67 -0.17 -1.22
N GLN A 213 -2.41 -0.58 -1.12
CA GLN A 213 -1.29 0.33 -1.33
C GLN A 213 -1.31 0.97 -2.73
N ARG A 214 -1.63 0.20 -3.78
CA ARG A 214 -1.71 0.70 -5.17
C ARG A 214 -2.83 1.73 -5.33
N VAL A 215 -4.03 1.43 -4.83
CA VAL A 215 -5.17 2.37 -4.86
C VAL A 215 -4.81 3.64 -4.08
N LEU A 216 -4.28 3.51 -2.87
CA LEU A 216 -3.85 4.63 -2.05
C LEU A 216 -2.83 5.51 -2.80
N MET A 217 -1.81 4.89 -3.40
CA MET A 217 -0.76 5.64 -4.10
C MET A 217 -1.30 6.40 -5.31
N LEU A 218 -2.24 5.85 -6.08
CA LEU A 218 -2.87 6.61 -7.18
C LEU A 218 -3.66 7.82 -6.67
N LEU A 219 -4.41 7.65 -5.58
CA LEU A 219 -5.18 8.74 -4.97
C LEU A 219 -4.26 9.88 -4.50
N ILE A 220 -3.24 9.58 -3.69
CA ILE A 220 -2.44 10.62 -3.04
C ILE A 220 -1.35 11.23 -3.93
N THR A 221 -1.14 10.70 -5.15
CA THR A 221 -0.17 11.24 -6.13
C THR A 221 -0.84 11.98 -7.29
N GLY A 222 -2.14 12.26 -7.19
CA GLY A 222 -2.87 13.04 -8.20
C GLY A 222 -3.33 12.24 -9.42
N ALA A 223 -3.26 10.91 -9.38
CA ALA A 223 -3.79 10.03 -10.41
C ALA A 223 -5.18 9.47 -10.07
N GLU A 224 -5.96 10.21 -9.28
CA GLU A 224 -7.32 9.83 -8.86
C GLU A 224 -8.24 9.51 -10.04
N ALA A 225 -8.16 10.29 -11.13
CA ALA A 225 -8.96 10.06 -12.34
C ALA A 225 -8.71 8.69 -13.01
N SER A 226 -7.57 8.05 -12.72
CA SER A 226 -7.24 6.71 -13.20
C SER A 226 -7.81 5.60 -12.30
N VAL A 227 -8.27 5.92 -11.09
CA VAL A 227 -8.82 4.96 -10.14
C VAL A 227 -10.24 4.59 -10.54
N LYS A 228 -10.45 3.33 -10.93
CA LYS A 228 -11.79 2.87 -11.31
C LYS A 228 -12.70 2.74 -10.08
N PRO A 229 -14.00 3.07 -10.18
CA PRO A 229 -15.00 2.82 -9.13
C PRO A 229 -14.97 1.39 -8.57
N ILE A 230 -14.78 0.39 -9.44
CA ILE A 230 -14.69 -1.01 -9.03
C ILE A 230 -13.51 -1.26 -8.10
N TRP A 231 -12.38 -0.58 -8.24
CA TRP A 231 -11.24 -0.79 -7.36
C TRP A 231 -11.50 -0.26 -5.95
N ILE A 232 -12.21 0.87 -5.84
CA ILE A 232 -12.69 1.37 -4.55
C ILE A 232 -13.70 0.39 -3.97
N GLN A 233 -14.68 -0.08 -4.77
CA GLN A 233 -15.65 -1.08 -4.33
C GLN A 233 -14.98 -2.37 -3.84
N GLN A 234 -13.91 -2.83 -4.51
CA GLN A 234 -13.14 -4.00 -4.07
C GLN A 234 -12.46 -3.77 -2.72
N VAL A 235 -11.91 -2.57 -2.46
CA VAL A 235 -11.41 -2.21 -1.12
C VAL A 235 -12.54 -2.32 -0.10
N LEU A 236 -13.74 -1.80 -0.40
CA LEU A 236 -14.88 -1.86 0.52
C LEU A 236 -15.37 -3.29 0.77
N ASP A 237 -15.49 -4.09 -0.29
CA ASP A 237 -16.02 -5.46 -0.24
C ASP A 237 -15.08 -6.43 0.47
N HIS A 238 -13.79 -6.09 0.57
CA HIS A 238 -12.75 -6.88 1.24
C HIS A 238 -12.44 -6.39 2.66
N GLN A 239 -13.21 -5.43 3.20
CA GLN A 239 -13.17 -5.16 4.63
C GLN A 239 -13.73 -6.36 5.40
N LEU A 240 -12.98 -6.86 6.37
CA LEU A 240 -13.41 -7.99 7.19
C LEU A 240 -14.54 -7.57 8.15
N PRO A 241 -15.34 -8.52 8.67
CA PRO A 241 -16.46 -8.20 9.57
C PRO A 241 -16.06 -7.46 10.86
N ASP A 242 -14.78 -7.53 11.26
CA ASP A 242 -14.24 -6.81 12.40
C ASP A 242 -13.89 -5.34 12.09
N GLY A 243 -14.00 -4.92 10.82
CA GLY A 243 -13.70 -3.55 10.36
C GLY A 243 -12.28 -3.35 9.83
N GLY A 244 -11.39 -4.36 9.93
CA GLY A 244 -10.03 -4.26 9.41
C GLY A 244 -9.85 -4.85 8.01
N TRP A 245 -8.62 -4.76 7.49
CA TRP A 245 -8.19 -5.43 6.27
C TRP A 245 -6.99 -6.34 6.54
N GLY A 246 -6.86 -7.41 5.75
CA GLY A 246 -5.79 -8.40 5.88
C GLY A 246 -4.89 -8.51 4.65
N ASP A 247 -3.84 -9.34 4.77
CA ASP A 247 -2.97 -9.73 3.65
C ASP A 247 -3.35 -11.11 3.06
N PHE A 248 -4.61 -11.51 3.26
CA PHE A 248 -5.10 -12.80 2.79
C PHE A 248 -6.58 -12.72 2.42
N VAL A 249 -6.94 -13.31 1.27
CA VAL A 249 -8.32 -13.43 0.78
C VAL A 249 -8.62 -14.88 0.43
N SER A 250 -9.64 -15.46 1.05
CA SER A 250 -10.05 -16.84 0.80
C SER A 250 -10.64 -16.99 -0.60
N LEU A 251 -10.20 -18.00 -1.35
CA LEU A 251 -10.82 -18.39 -2.63
C LEU A 251 -12.03 -19.30 -2.42
N LEU A 252 -12.00 -20.08 -1.34
CA LEU A 252 -13.04 -21.01 -0.95
C LEU A 252 -13.35 -20.80 0.52
N GLY A 253 -14.62 -20.62 0.86
CA GLY A 253 -15.07 -20.61 2.25
C GLY A 253 -14.68 -21.91 2.94
N SER A 254 -14.21 -21.83 4.17
CA SER A 254 -13.79 -23.00 4.95
C SER A 254 -14.24 -22.84 6.40
N ASP A 255 -15.03 -23.79 6.88
CA ASP A 255 -15.51 -23.83 8.27
C ASP A 255 -14.37 -24.09 9.28
N THR A 256 -13.19 -24.50 8.79
CA THR A 256 -12.03 -24.86 9.63
C THR A 256 -11.17 -23.66 10.03
N GLY A 257 -11.54 -22.44 9.60
CA GLY A 257 -10.76 -21.22 9.84
C GLY A 257 -9.48 -21.11 9.01
N ARG A 258 -9.13 -22.13 8.21
CA ARG A 258 -8.07 -22.05 7.20
C ARG A 258 -8.60 -22.39 5.82
N SER A 259 -8.23 -21.61 4.82
CA SER A 259 -8.68 -21.77 3.44
C SER A 259 -7.51 -21.67 2.47
N LEU A 260 -7.70 -22.18 1.25
CA LEU A 260 -6.87 -21.83 0.13
C LEU A 260 -7.28 -20.43 -0.33
N GLY A 261 -6.30 -19.55 -0.52
CA GLY A 261 -6.58 -18.16 -0.83
C GLY A 261 -5.37 -17.44 -1.41
N PHE A 262 -5.55 -16.17 -1.75
CA PHE A 262 -4.47 -15.30 -2.18
C PHE A 262 -3.77 -14.68 -0.99
N SER A 263 -2.43 -14.65 -1.04
CA SER A 263 -1.57 -13.82 -0.18
C SER A 263 -0.83 -12.78 -1.01
N SER A 264 -0.08 -11.89 -0.35
CA SER A 264 0.86 -10.96 -0.98
C SER A 264 1.78 -11.61 -2.03
N LYS A 265 2.20 -12.86 -1.83
CA LYS A 265 3.13 -13.55 -2.76
C LYS A 265 2.41 -14.36 -3.83
N ILE A 266 1.59 -15.30 -3.40
CA ILE A 266 0.98 -16.33 -4.26
C ILE A 266 -0.30 -16.89 -3.61
N VAL A 267 -0.87 -17.93 -4.21
CA VAL A 267 -1.86 -18.79 -3.57
C VAL A 267 -1.23 -19.54 -2.39
N SER A 268 -1.85 -19.48 -1.22
CA SER A 268 -1.38 -20.12 0.01
C SER A 268 -2.52 -20.61 0.90
N LEU A 269 -2.19 -21.43 1.92
CA LEU A 269 -3.13 -21.83 2.96
C LEU A 269 -3.04 -20.90 4.17
N GLY A 270 -4.06 -20.09 4.38
CA GLY A 270 -4.07 -19.04 5.40
C GLY A 270 -5.44 -18.88 6.04
N SER A 271 -5.59 -17.80 6.81
CA SER A 271 -6.85 -17.36 7.41
C SER A 271 -6.98 -15.87 7.17
N GLU A 272 -8.20 -15.40 6.93
CA GLU A 272 -8.48 -13.96 6.91
C GLU A 272 -8.29 -13.41 8.31
N LYS A 273 -7.32 -12.49 8.45
CA LYS A 273 -7.06 -11.78 9.69
C LYS A 273 -6.70 -10.34 9.35
N SER A 274 -7.37 -9.41 10.02
CA SER A 274 -7.05 -8.00 9.95
C SER A 274 -5.64 -7.72 10.47
N SER A 275 -4.98 -6.75 9.85
CA SER A 275 -3.61 -6.34 10.17
C SER A 275 -3.53 -4.82 10.24
N PHE A 276 -2.66 -4.30 11.10
CA PHE A 276 -2.45 -2.85 11.17
C PHE A 276 -2.02 -2.27 9.81
N HIS A 277 -1.21 -3.03 9.08
CA HIS A 277 -0.65 -2.62 7.79
C HIS A 277 -1.74 -2.29 6.75
N ALA A 278 -2.61 -3.25 6.47
CA ALA A 278 -3.69 -3.06 5.50
C ALA A 278 -4.81 -2.15 6.06
N THR A 279 -5.12 -2.22 7.36
CA THR A 279 -6.15 -1.34 7.94
C THR A 279 -5.76 0.13 7.92
N ALA A 280 -4.49 0.49 8.18
CA ALA A 280 -4.03 1.87 8.08
C ALA A 280 -4.18 2.43 6.66
N GLN A 281 -3.94 1.60 5.63
CA GLN A 281 -4.15 1.97 4.23
C GLN A 281 -5.64 2.17 3.93
N GLY A 282 -6.49 1.25 4.37
CA GLY A 282 -7.95 1.35 4.19
C GLY A 282 -8.53 2.61 4.82
N VAL A 283 -8.14 2.91 6.07
CA VAL A 283 -8.52 4.15 6.78
C VAL A 283 -8.08 5.38 5.99
N TYR A 284 -6.85 5.39 5.44
CA TYR A 284 -6.36 6.51 4.66
C TYR A 284 -7.14 6.68 3.35
N ILE A 285 -7.35 5.60 2.59
CA ILE A 285 -8.18 5.62 1.38
C ILE A 285 -9.56 6.22 1.67
N LEU A 286 -10.28 5.69 2.66
CA LEU A 286 -11.64 6.14 2.95
C LEU A 286 -11.68 7.58 3.49
N THR A 287 -10.71 7.97 4.30
CA THR A 287 -10.60 9.36 4.77
C THR A 287 -10.36 10.33 3.62
N TYR A 288 -9.47 9.97 2.68
CA TYR A 288 -9.18 10.76 1.49
C TYR A 288 -10.44 10.94 0.62
N LEU A 289 -11.11 9.84 0.27
CA LEU A 289 -12.30 9.83 -0.59
C LEU A 289 -13.52 10.54 0.03
N LEU A 290 -13.58 10.64 1.36
CA LEU A 290 -14.65 11.34 2.07
C LEU A 290 -14.34 12.82 2.32
N SER A 291 -13.10 13.25 2.07
CA SER A 291 -12.70 14.65 2.23
C SER A 291 -13.14 15.49 1.03
N ASP A 292 -13.44 16.77 1.28
CA ASP A 292 -13.79 17.75 0.23
C ASP A 292 -12.60 18.12 -0.67
N ARG A 293 -11.52 17.33 -0.66
CA ARG A 293 -10.32 17.51 -1.51
C ARG A 293 -10.37 16.68 -2.80
N SER A 294 -11.40 15.85 -2.98
CA SER A 294 -11.71 15.11 -4.22
C SER A 294 -12.57 15.92 -5.18
#